data_AF-A0A0Q8E2H4-F1
#
_entry.id   AF-A0A0Q8E2H4-F1
#
_cell.length_a   1.000
_cell.length_b   1.000
_cell.length_c   1.000
_cell.angle_alpha   90.00
_cell.angle_beta   90.00
_cell.angle_gamma   90.00
#
_symmetry.space_group_name_H-M   'P 1'
#
loop_
_entity.id
_entity.type
_entity.pdbx_description
1 polymer ?
#
loop_
_entity_poly.entity_id
_entity_poly.type
_entity_poly.pdbx_seq_one_letter_code
_entity_poly.pdbx_strand_id
1 'polypeptide(L)'
;MISYRDAIERLLAPLSVLPSETCALANATGRVLADTVTSPSALPSFDHAAMDGYALKAGAWSRGGSEHHVHGSRAAGDDGHIAGADVCEIMTGARLPQGFDAVVAVERTEMLQARPDGTPHRIRLLDDIAHGRNVRRMGTDVPRGANVLATGTCIEPAQVMLLAALGVAHVAVVRRPRVAIICTGKELQTGPPAPLRDGQIHNSNGPYLTAALQRAGAEVVSCETVDDTVHPYLEALQRAVEAGVDLVISTGAVSMGRYDFVPAALRHFGAQVLFHKVAMRPGKPLLAARLHTGPLVLGLPGTPMAVAVGARFFVAPVLRAMGGQGSEPTLRAVLASPQHPKPGLRHFLRATLWLDDRGQLQARPVERQEPFRIQPFANADAWIVLDEQAGDCAAGMPVEIASLELATPLCLSAGPDFSP
;
A
#
# COMPACT_ATOMS: atom_id res chain seq x y z
N MET A 1 -8.74 11.58 -30.42
CA MET A 1 -7.99 11.58 -29.14
C MET A 1 -9.04 11.36 -28.08
N ILE A 2 -8.84 10.37 -27.22
CA ILE A 2 -9.81 9.98 -26.20
C ILE A 2 -9.56 10.78 -24.91
N SER A 3 -10.59 11.01 -24.08
CA SER A 3 -10.40 11.60 -22.74
C SER A 3 -9.56 10.66 -21.84
N TYR A 4 -8.97 11.19 -20.77
CA TYR A 4 -8.27 10.33 -19.80
C TYR A 4 -9.23 9.32 -19.17
N ARG A 5 -10.43 9.76 -18.78
CA ARG A 5 -11.43 8.91 -18.14
C ARG A 5 -11.83 7.75 -19.05
N ASP A 6 -12.23 8.02 -20.29
CA ASP A 6 -12.64 6.96 -21.22
C ASP A 6 -11.47 6.02 -21.55
N ALA A 7 -10.23 6.53 -21.54
CA ALA A 7 -9.04 5.70 -21.72
C ALA A 7 -8.87 4.70 -20.56
N ILE A 8 -9.03 5.14 -19.31
CA ILE A 8 -8.97 4.28 -18.13
C ILE A 8 -10.12 3.26 -18.15
N GLU A 9 -11.35 3.68 -18.43
CA GLU A 9 -12.49 2.78 -18.52
C GLU A 9 -12.26 1.67 -19.55
N ARG A 10 -11.78 2.01 -20.75
CA ARG A 10 -11.44 1.03 -21.79
C ARG A 10 -10.24 0.14 -21.43
N LEU A 11 -9.29 0.68 -20.69
CA LEU A 11 -8.08 -0.04 -20.27
C LEU A 11 -8.41 -1.12 -19.22
N LEU A 12 -9.30 -0.80 -18.28
CA LEU A 12 -9.63 -1.66 -17.15
C LEU A 12 -10.78 -2.63 -17.43
N ALA A 13 -11.74 -2.27 -18.28
CA ALA A 13 -12.88 -3.13 -18.65
C ALA A 13 -12.52 -4.58 -19.05
N PRO A 14 -11.44 -4.87 -19.80
CA PRO A 14 -11.09 -6.23 -20.17
C PRO A 14 -10.38 -7.05 -19.07
N LEU A 15 -10.03 -6.43 -17.94
CA LEU A 15 -9.20 -7.05 -16.91
C LEU A 15 -10.03 -7.82 -15.89
N SER A 16 -9.44 -8.89 -15.38
CA SER A 16 -9.93 -9.66 -14.25
C SER A 16 -8.87 -9.68 -13.15
N VAL A 17 -9.29 -9.92 -11.92
CA VAL A 17 -8.37 -10.20 -10.80
C VAL A 17 -7.53 -11.43 -11.16
N LEU A 18 -6.23 -11.36 -10.87
CA LEU A 18 -5.33 -12.47 -11.12
C LEU A 18 -5.64 -13.66 -10.18
N PRO A 19 -5.24 -14.88 -10.55
CA PRO A 19 -5.41 -16.05 -9.69
C PRO A 19 -4.85 -15.87 -8.28
N SER A 20 -5.48 -16.52 -7.31
CA SER A 20 -4.99 -16.57 -5.94
C SER A 20 -3.87 -17.60 -5.78
N GLU A 21 -3.00 -17.36 -4.80
CA GLU A 21 -2.01 -18.29 -4.29
C GLU A 21 -1.93 -18.19 -2.77
N THR A 22 -1.42 -19.23 -2.12
CA THR A 22 -1.18 -19.20 -0.68
C THR A 22 0.26 -18.77 -0.41
N CYS A 23 0.45 -17.79 0.48
CA CYS A 23 1.78 -17.45 0.99
C CYS A 23 1.83 -17.53 2.52
N ALA A 24 3.02 -17.81 3.04
CA ALA A 24 3.30 -17.69 4.47
C ALA A 24 3.17 -16.22 4.92
N LEU A 25 2.65 -15.99 6.12
CA LEU A 25 2.44 -14.64 6.66
C LEU A 25 3.74 -13.80 6.65
N ALA A 26 4.89 -14.43 6.89
CA ALA A 26 6.20 -13.79 6.85
C ALA A 26 6.55 -13.17 5.48
N ASN A 27 5.94 -13.65 4.40
CA ASN A 27 6.14 -13.18 3.02
C ASN A 27 4.92 -12.41 2.48
N ALA A 28 3.95 -12.08 3.35
CA ALA A 28 2.68 -11.50 2.95
C ALA A 28 2.70 -9.97 2.84
N THR A 29 3.68 -9.28 3.44
CA THR A 29 3.79 -7.81 3.34
C THR A 29 3.86 -7.34 1.89
N GLY A 30 3.07 -6.33 1.54
CA GLY A 30 2.92 -5.80 0.18
C GLY A 30 2.13 -6.71 -0.78
N ARG A 31 1.60 -7.85 -0.31
CA ARG A 31 0.69 -8.70 -1.08
C ARG A 31 -0.75 -8.22 -0.88
N VAL A 32 -1.61 -8.49 -1.86
CA VAL A 32 -3.04 -8.17 -1.78
C VAL A 32 -3.83 -9.43 -1.44
N LEU A 33 -4.72 -9.36 -0.45
CA LEU A 33 -5.59 -10.48 -0.07
C LEU A 33 -6.52 -10.88 -1.21
N ALA A 34 -6.55 -12.17 -1.54
CA ALA A 34 -7.51 -12.72 -2.50
C ALA A 34 -8.88 -12.94 -1.85
N ASP A 35 -8.90 -13.32 -0.58
CA ASP A 35 -10.10 -13.64 0.19
C ASP A 35 -10.19 -12.79 1.47
N THR A 36 -11.41 -12.57 1.95
CA THR A 36 -11.66 -12.01 3.28
C THR A 36 -11.11 -12.96 4.33
N VAL A 37 -10.34 -12.44 5.27
CA VAL A 37 -9.82 -13.22 6.41
C VAL A 37 -10.84 -13.18 7.54
N THR A 38 -11.31 -14.36 7.93
CA THR A 38 -12.17 -14.55 9.10
C THR A 38 -11.33 -15.04 10.28
N SER A 39 -11.54 -14.46 11.46
CA SER A 39 -10.74 -14.77 12.64
C SER A 39 -10.96 -16.20 13.15
N PRO A 40 -9.93 -17.06 13.22
CA PRO A 40 -10.06 -18.41 13.73
C PRO A 40 -10.21 -18.46 15.26
N SER A 41 -9.78 -17.42 15.96
CA SER A 41 -9.77 -17.30 17.42
C SER A 41 -10.33 -15.95 17.89
N ALA A 42 -10.52 -15.81 19.19
CA ALA A 42 -10.79 -14.51 19.80
C ALA A 42 -9.46 -13.78 20.10
N LEU A 43 -9.49 -12.45 20.07
CA LEU A 43 -8.42 -11.57 20.55
C LEU A 43 -9.00 -10.58 21.58
N PRO A 44 -8.51 -10.56 22.83
CA PRO A 44 -7.63 -11.58 23.41
C PRO A 44 -8.29 -12.97 23.43
N SER A 45 -7.48 -14.03 23.51
CA SER A 45 -7.94 -15.43 23.46
C SER A 45 -8.54 -15.92 24.78
N PHE A 46 -8.48 -15.11 25.84
CA PHE A 46 -9.05 -15.35 27.15
C PHE A 46 -9.17 -14.06 27.96
N ASP A 47 -10.01 -14.11 28.99
CA ASP A 47 -10.11 -13.04 29.99
C ASP A 47 -8.79 -12.90 30.75
N HIS A 48 -8.20 -11.71 30.72
CA HIS A 48 -6.92 -11.45 31.38
C HIS A 48 -6.88 -10.11 32.13
N ALA A 49 -5.97 -10.01 33.08
CA ALA A 49 -5.79 -8.81 33.88
C ALA A 49 -5.28 -7.65 33.04
N ALA A 50 -5.91 -6.48 33.17
CA ALA A 50 -5.51 -5.25 32.48
C ALA A 50 -4.40 -4.49 33.21
N MET A 51 -4.16 -4.82 34.48
CA MET A 51 -3.21 -4.18 35.40
C MET A 51 -2.66 -5.21 36.38
N ASP A 52 -1.53 -4.88 37.01
CA ASP A 52 -0.98 -5.63 38.13
C ASP A 52 -1.80 -5.35 39.40
N GLY A 53 -2.00 -6.38 40.22
CA GLY A 53 -2.70 -6.25 41.49
C GLY A 53 -3.34 -7.57 41.92
N TYR A 54 -4.63 -7.54 42.22
CA TYR A 54 -5.32 -8.68 42.84
C TYR A 54 -6.63 -8.99 42.12
N ALA A 55 -6.71 -10.19 41.55
CA ALA A 55 -7.94 -10.71 40.98
C ALA A 55 -8.86 -11.16 42.12
N LEU A 56 -10.16 -10.94 41.96
CA LEU A 56 -11.19 -11.46 42.86
C LEU A 56 -12.53 -11.65 42.14
N LYS A 57 -13.50 -12.26 42.84
CA LYS A 57 -14.91 -12.29 42.42
C LYS A 57 -15.66 -11.10 43.04
N ALA A 58 -16.14 -10.19 42.20
CA ALA A 58 -16.88 -9.01 42.62
C ALA A 58 -18.22 -9.43 43.26
N GLY A 59 -18.54 -8.87 44.43
CA GLY A 59 -19.75 -9.18 45.19
C GLY A 59 -19.89 -8.32 46.44
N ALA A 60 -20.72 -8.75 47.40
CA ALA A 60 -20.98 -7.99 48.63
C ALA A 60 -19.73 -7.69 49.49
N TRP A 61 -18.64 -8.43 49.27
CA TRP A 61 -17.36 -8.35 50.00
C TRP A 61 -16.31 -7.46 49.34
N SER A 62 -16.65 -6.84 48.21
CA SER A 62 -15.74 -6.06 47.35
C SER A 62 -15.75 -4.57 47.67
N ARG A 63 -15.83 -4.22 48.96
CA ARG A 63 -15.93 -2.83 49.45
C ARG A 63 -14.57 -2.28 49.90
N GLY A 64 -14.39 -0.98 49.77
CA GLY A 64 -13.28 -0.25 50.38
C GLY A 64 -13.19 -0.56 51.88
N GLY A 65 -11.98 -0.80 52.35
CA GLY A 65 -11.66 -1.21 53.72
C GLY A 65 -11.76 -2.72 53.99
N SER A 66 -12.30 -3.53 53.07
CA SER A 66 -12.33 -4.99 53.24
C SER A 66 -10.92 -5.59 53.16
N GLU A 67 -10.68 -6.64 53.94
CA GLU A 67 -9.39 -7.32 54.01
C GLU A 67 -9.50 -8.75 53.50
N HIS A 68 -8.50 -9.19 52.75
CA HIS A 68 -8.51 -10.49 52.07
C HIS A 68 -7.18 -11.21 52.18
N HIS A 69 -7.22 -12.53 52.33
CA HIS A 69 -6.06 -13.38 52.20
C HIS A 69 -5.75 -13.61 50.72
N VAL A 70 -4.48 -13.51 50.37
CA VAL A 70 -4.03 -13.68 48.98
C VAL A 70 -3.52 -15.11 48.80
N HIS A 71 -4.16 -15.84 47.89
CA HIS A 71 -3.89 -17.25 47.63
C HIS A 71 -3.19 -17.42 46.29
N GLY A 72 -1.87 -17.65 46.36
CA GLY A 72 -1.02 -17.79 45.18
C GLY A 72 -0.85 -16.48 44.40
N SER A 73 -0.08 -16.59 43.34
CA SER A 73 0.15 -15.53 42.36
C SER A 73 0.05 -16.10 40.95
N ARG A 74 -0.28 -15.25 39.98
CA ARG A 74 -0.35 -15.63 38.57
C ARG A 74 0.26 -14.59 37.66
N ALA A 75 1.25 -15.01 36.88
CA ALA A 75 1.89 -14.22 35.85
C ALA A 75 1.40 -14.62 34.44
N ALA A 76 1.73 -13.79 33.44
CA ALA A 76 1.45 -14.09 32.05
C ALA A 76 2.24 -15.34 31.60
N GLY A 77 1.53 -16.31 31.01
CA GLY A 77 2.10 -17.60 30.60
C GLY A 77 1.80 -18.75 31.56
N ASP A 78 1.38 -18.47 32.80
CA ASP A 78 1.10 -19.51 33.80
C ASP A 78 -0.20 -20.28 33.49
N ASP A 79 -0.11 -21.61 33.44
CA ASP A 79 -1.23 -22.53 33.21
C ASP A 79 -1.79 -23.15 34.50
N GLY A 80 -1.16 -22.89 35.65
CA GLY A 80 -1.55 -23.40 36.96
C GLY A 80 -2.99 -23.05 37.37
N HIS A 81 -3.66 -24.01 38.02
CA HIS A 81 -4.97 -23.81 38.62
C HIS A 81 -4.83 -23.31 40.06
N ILE A 82 -5.54 -22.23 40.39
CA ILE A 82 -5.59 -21.68 41.75
C ILE A 82 -6.93 -22.11 42.35
N ALA A 83 -6.92 -23.26 43.03
CA ALA A 83 -8.11 -23.84 43.64
C ALA A 83 -8.47 -23.13 44.96
N GLY A 84 -9.75 -22.84 45.18
CA GLY A 84 -10.28 -22.41 46.48
C GLY A 84 -9.82 -21.03 46.96
N ALA A 85 -9.29 -20.19 46.06
CA ALA A 85 -8.90 -18.82 46.36
C ALA A 85 -10.06 -17.83 46.21
N ASP A 86 -10.22 -16.91 47.17
CA ASP A 86 -11.13 -15.76 47.05
C ASP A 86 -10.43 -14.55 46.41
N VAL A 87 -9.12 -14.42 46.63
CA VAL A 87 -8.24 -13.38 46.07
C VAL A 87 -6.91 -14.00 45.67
N CYS A 88 -6.37 -13.59 44.53
CA CYS A 88 -5.10 -14.03 43.98
C CYS A 88 -4.30 -12.81 43.50
N GLU A 89 -3.00 -12.77 43.77
CA GLU A 89 -2.12 -11.78 43.16
C GLU A 89 -1.99 -12.07 41.66
N ILE A 90 -2.20 -11.07 40.82
CA ILE A 90 -2.23 -11.25 39.37
C ILE A 90 -1.42 -10.16 38.68
N MET A 91 -0.64 -10.56 37.68
CA MET A 91 0.12 -9.64 36.83
C MET A 91 -0.64 -9.36 35.53
N THR A 92 -0.36 -8.23 34.93
CA THR A 92 -0.91 -7.78 33.66
C THR A 92 -0.71 -8.84 32.59
N GLY A 93 -1.78 -9.15 31.83
CA GLY A 93 -1.74 -10.19 30.80
C GLY A 93 -1.97 -11.61 31.31
N ALA A 94 -1.93 -11.85 32.63
CA ALA A 94 -2.23 -13.17 33.17
C ALA A 94 -3.72 -13.52 33.04
N ARG A 95 -4.00 -14.79 32.73
CA ARG A 95 -5.36 -15.33 32.61
C ARG A 95 -6.09 -15.22 33.95
N LEU A 96 -7.32 -14.72 33.93
CA LEU A 96 -8.14 -14.72 35.15
C LEU A 96 -8.38 -16.14 35.66
N PRO A 97 -8.22 -16.40 36.97
CA PRO A 97 -8.66 -17.65 37.58
C PRO A 97 -10.16 -17.90 37.37
N GLN A 98 -10.57 -19.16 37.37
CA GLN A 98 -11.97 -19.51 37.13
C GLN A 98 -12.88 -18.92 38.21
N GLY A 99 -13.95 -18.25 37.80
CA GLY A 99 -14.93 -17.64 38.71
C GLY A 99 -14.57 -16.22 39.18
N PHE A 100 -13.38 -15.73 38.85
CA PHE A 100 -12.96 -14.36 39.10
C PHE A 100 -13.45 -13.46 37.97
N ASP A 101 -13.78 -12.22 38.28
CA ASP A 101 -14.42 -11.31 37.32
C ASP A 101 -13.96 -9.85 37.43
N ALA A 102 -13.06 -9.53 38.36
CA ALA A 102 -12.52 -8.19 38.55
C ALA A 102 -11.06 -8.22 39.03
N VAL A 103 -10.30 -7.15 38.75
CA VAL A 103 -8.92 -6.95 39.21
C VAL A 103 -8.80 -5.59 39.90
N VAL A 104 -8.38 -5.57 41.16
CA VAL A 104 -8.03 -4.34 41.88
C VAL A 104 -6.56 -4.05 41.60
N ALA A 105 -6.25 -2.83 41.13
CA ALA A 105 -4.86 -2.44 40.88
C ALA A 105 -4.07 -2.39 42.20
N VAL A 106 -2.78 -2.74 42.18
CA VAL A 106 -1.94 -2.79 43.39
C VAL A 106 -1.93 -1.45 44.15
N GLU A 107 -1.97 -0.32 43.45
CA GLU A 107 -2.00 1.03 44.00
C GLU A 107 -3.33 1.36 44.71
N ARG A 108 -4.36 0.54 44.49
CA ARG A 108 -5.68 0.62 45.14
C ARG A 108 -5.81 -0.42 46.26
N THR A 109 -4.68 -0.94 46.74
CA THR A 109 -4.63 -1.86 47.87
C THR A 109 -3.53 -1.45 48.85
N GLU A 110 -3.69 -1.87 50.10
CA GLU A 110 -2.66 -1.76 51.13
C GLU A 110 -2.23 -3.18 51.54
N MET A 111 -0.93 -3.47 51.51
CA MET A 111 -0.41 -4.74 51.98
C MET A 111 -0.30 -4.73 53.52
N LEU A 112 -1.12 -5.56 54.18
CA LEU A 112 -1.16 -5.65 55.64
C LEU A 112 -0.17 -6.67 56.19
N GLN A 113 0.11 -7.72 55.42
CA GLN A 113 1.03 -8.78 55.81
C GLN A 113 1.69 -9.38 54.57
N ALA A 114 3.02 -9.55 54.63
CA ALA A 114 3.79 -10.29 53.65
C ALA A 114 4.20 -11.67 54.19
N ARG A 115 4.42 -12.62 53.29
CA ARG A 115 5.08 -13.90 53.57
C ARG A 115 6.60 -13.71 53.69
N PRO A 116 7.35 -14.70 54.21
CA PRO A 116 8.81 -14.62 54.33
C PRO A 116 9.55 -14.41 53.00
N ASP A 117 8.95 -14.82 51.89
CA ASP A 117 9.46 -14.63 50.52
C ASP A 117 9.13 -13.26 49.92
N GLY A 118 8.47 -12.38 50.67
CA GLY A 118 8.06 -11.05 50.24
C GLY A 118 6.74 -11.00 49.49
N THR A 119 6.10 -12.15 49.22
CA THR A 119 4.78 -12.17 48.54
C THR A 119 3.65 -11.73 49.46
N PRO A 120 2.57 -11.13 48.93
CA PRO A 120 1.44 -10.71 49.75
C PRO A 120 0.75 -11.91 50.41
N HIS A 121 0.53 -11.82 51.72
CA HIS A 121 -0.27 -12.77 52.49
C HIS A 121 -1.68 -12.23 52.77
N ARG A 122 -1.78 -10.94 53.11
CA ARG A 122 -3.05 -10.26 53.40
C ARG A 122 -3.02 -8.81 52.93
N ILE A 123 -4.11 -8.39 52.30
CA ILE A 123 -4.29 -7.04 51.74
C ILE A 123 -5.57 -6.40 52.25
N ARG A 124 -5.66 -5.08 52.11
CA ARG A 124 -6.87 -4.28 52.27
C ARG A 124 -7.19 -3.57 50.97
N LEU A 125 -8.46 -3.59 50.56
CA LEU A 125 -8.92 -2.79 49.43
C LEU A 125 -9.09 -1.33 49.85
N LEU A 126 -8.64 -0.38 49.04
CA LEU A 126 -8.83 1.05 49.33
C LEU A 126 -10.17 1.58 48.82
N ASP A 127 -10.68 1.02 47.73
CA ASP A 127 -11.93 1.41 47.08
C ASP A 127 -12.85 0.21 46.83
N ASP A 128 -14.13 0.49 46.56
CA ASP A 128 -15.08 -0.51 46.05
C ASP A 128 -14.66 -0.97 44.64
N ILE A 129 -14.84 -2.26 44.33
CA ILE A 129 -14.60 -2.79 42.98
C ILE A 129 -15.86 -3.37 42.35
N ALA A 130 -16.16 -2.88 41.14
CA ALA A 130 -17.26 -3.36 40.31
C ALA A 130 -16.87 -4.58 39.48
N HIS A 131 -17.88 -5.41 39.15
CA HIS A 131 -17.74 -6.52 38.21
C HIS A 131 -17.13 -6.05 36.88
N GLY A 132 -16.15 -6.80 36.37
CA GLY A 132 -15.48 -6.53 35.09
C GLY A 132 -14.40 -5.46 35.14
N ARG A 133 -14.17 -4.81 36.30
CA ARG A 133 -13.16 -3.75 36.41
C ARG A 133 -11.76 -4.32 36.17
N ASN A 134 -10.98 -3.62 35.32
CA ASN A 134 -9.62 -3.96 34.94
C ASN A 134 -9.46 -5.40 34.38
N VAL A 135 -10.52 -5.93 33.75
CA VAL A 135 -10.48 -7.19 33.03
C VAL A 135 -10.62 -6.91 31.54
N ARG A 136 -9.68 -7.41 30.74
CA ARG A 136 -9.82 -7.47 29.28
C ARG A 136 -10.48 -8.78 28.92
N ARG A 137 -11.75 -8.72 28.53
CA ARG A 137 -12.56 -9.91 28.22
C ARG A 137 -12.12 -10.52 26.88
N MET A 138 -12.27 -11.83 26.78
CA MET A 138 -12.01 -12.58 25.56
C MET A 138 -12.80 -11.98 24.38
N GLY A 139 -12.11 -11.77 23.27
CA GLY A 139 -12.73 -11.32 22.02
C GLY A 139 -13.21 -9.87 21.99
N THR A 140 -12.84 -9.04 22.97
CA THR A 140 -13.21 -7.61 22.97
C THR A 140 -12.55 -6.81 21.86
N ASP A 141 -11.38 -7.25 21.37
CA ASP A 141 -10.72 -6.65 20.21
C ASP A 141 -11.21 -7.33 18.93
N VAL A 142 -11.10 -8.66 18.87
CA VAL A 142 -11.58 -9.47 17.74
C VAL A 142 -12.39 -10.65 18.23
N PRO A 143 -13.71 -10.72 17.94
CA PRO A 143 -14.49 -11.92 18.17
C PRO A 143 -14.06 -13.07 17.25
N ARG A 144 -14.14 -14.31 17.74
CA ARG A 144 -14.00 -15.49 16.88
C ARG A 144 -15.06 -15.44 15.77
N GLY A 145 -14.65 -15.71 14.53
CA GLY A 145 -15.54 -15.68 13.38
C GLY A 145 -15.79 -14.28 12.80
N ALA A 146 -15.18 -13.23 13.36
CA ALA A 146 -15.27 -11.89 12.78
C ALA A 146 -14.47 -11.78 11.47
N ASN A 147 -14.96 -11.02 10.50
CA ASN A 147 -14.19 -10.65 9.32
C ASN A 147 -13.20 -9.55 9.70
N VAL A 148 -11.90 -9.85 9.69
CA VAL A 148 -10.85 -8.96 10.20
C VAL A 148 -10.17 -8.16 9.10
N LEU A 149 -10.07 -8.71 7.88
CA LEU A 149 -9.53 -8.03 6.70
C LEU A 149 -10.34 -8.43 5.47
N ALA A 150 -10.70 -7.46 4.64
CA ALA A 150 -11.45 -7.69 3.41
C ALA A 150 -10.55 -8.15 2.25
N THR A 151 -11.10 -8.92 1.30
CA THR A 151 -10.48 -9.12 -0.02
C THR A 151 -10.07 -7.79 -0.68
N GLY A 152 -8.97 -7.77 -1.42
CA GLY A 152 -8.40 -6.56 -2.04
C GLY A 152 -7.60 -5.67 -1.08
N THR A 153 -7.48 -6.04 0.20
CA THR A 153 -6.65 -5.31 1.17
C THR A 153 -5.17 -5.59 0.92
N CYS A 154 -4.35 -4.53 0.82
CA CYS A 154 -2.89 -4.66 0.84
C CYS A 154 -2.44 -4.98 2.27
N ILE A 155 -1.62 -6.02 2.44
CA ILE A 155 -1.12 -6.44 3.74
C ILE A 155 0.09 -5.59 4.09
N GLU A 156 -0.07 -4.69 5.07
CA GLU A 156 1.01 -3.87 5.64
C GLU A 156 1.43 -4.42 7.02
N PRO A 157 2.51 -3.89 7.64
CA PRO A 157 2.99 -4.40 8.93
C PRO A 157 1.92 -4.47 10.04
N ALA A 158 0.98 -3.53 10.07
CA ALA A 158 -0.13 -3.54 11.02
C ALA A 158 -1.07 -4.74 10.81
N GLN A 159 -1.39 -5.08 9.55
CA GLN A 159 -2.18 -6.27 9.23
C GLN A 159 -1.42 -7.56 9.55
N VAL A 160 -0.10 -7.59 9.34
CA VAL A 160 0.73 -8.73 9.74
C VAL A 160 0.66 -8.96 11.25
N MET A 161 0.76 -7.90 12.05
CA MET A 161 0.64 -7.99 13.51
C MET A 161 -0.73 -8.57 13.93
N LEU A 162 -1.82 -8.08 13.34
CA LEU A 162 -3.17 -8.59 13.60
C LEU A 162 -3.29 -10.07 13.24
N LEU A 163 -2.89 -10.46 12.02
CA LEU A 163 -2.97 -11.84 11.55
C LEU A 163 -2.13 -12.79 12.40
N ALA A 164 -0.93 -12.36 12.82
CA ALA A 164 -0.08 -13.12 13.71
C ALA A 164 -0.71 -13.30 15.10
N ALA A 165 -1.31 -12.26 15.67
CA ALA A 165 -2.01 -12.32 16.95
C ALA A 165 -3.21 -13.28 16.93
N LEU A 166 -3.81 -13.46 15.75
CA LEU A 166 -4.89 -14.42 15.50
C LEU A 166 -4.40 -15.84 15.15
N GLY A 167 -3.08 -16.07 15.15
CA GLY A 167 -2.50 -17.38 14.83
C GLY A 167 -2.59 -17.76 13.35
N VAL A 168 -2.77 -16.80 12.44
CA VAL A 168 -2.84 -17.05 11.00
C VAL A 168 -1.42 -17.23 10.45
N ALA A 169 -1.06 -18.46 10.07
CA ALA A 169 0.26 -18.77 9.52
C ALA A 169 0.37 -18.53 8.00
N HIS A 170 -0.74 -18.68 7.28
CA HIS A 170 -0.81 -18.58 5.82
C HIS A 170 -2.04 -17.80 5.40
N VAL A 171 -1.93 -17.07 4.30
CA VAL A 171 -3.03 -16.26 3.73
C VAL A 171 -3.16 -16.50 2.24
N ALA A 172 -4.39 -16.43 1.75
CA ALA A 172 -4.69 -16.41 0.33
C ALA A 172 -4.47 -14.99 -0.21
N VAL A 173 -3.54 -14.84 -1.14
CA VAL A 173 -3.17 -13.58 -1.76
C VAL A 173 -3.31 -13.68 -3.27
N VAL A 174 -3.56 -12.56 -3.94
CA VAL A 174 -3.49 -12.49 -5.39
C VAL A 174 -2.04 -12.67 -5.82
N ARG A 175 -1.78 -13.52 -6.83
CA ARG A 175 -0.42 -13.69 -7.36
C ARG A 175 0.11 -12.37 -7.89
N ARG A 176 1.43 -12.18 -7.86
CA ARG A 176 2.04 -10.95 -8.37
C ARG A 176 1.78 -10.80 -9.88
N PRO A 177 1.41 -9.59 -10.36
CA PRO A 177 1.39 -9.31 -11.80
C PRO A 177 2.79 -9.48 -12.38
N ARG A 178 2.90 -10.23 -13.47
CA ARG A 178 4.16 -10.46 -14.19
C ARG A 178 4.27 -9.47 -15.33
N VAL A 179 5.37 -8.73 -15.40
CA VAL A 179 5.52 -7.59 -16.32
C VAL A 179 6.81 -7.71 -17.12
N ALA A 180 6.73 -7.50 -18.43
CA ALA A 180 7.89 -7.33 -19.31
C ALA A 180 8.02 -5.87 -19.76
N ILE A 181 9.25 -5.38 -19.87
CA ILE A 181 9.57 -4.02 -20.32
C ILE A 181 10.38 -4.09 -21.61
N ILE A 182 9.95 -3.33 -22.63
CA ILE A 182 10.63 -3.23 -23.93
C ILE A 182 10.93 -1.75 -24.20
N CYS A 183 12.19 -1.37 -24.14
CA CYS A 183 12.64 -0.03 -24.50
C CYS A 183 13.10 -0.01 -25.96
N THR A 184 12.46 0.81 -26.80
CA THR A 184 12.83 0.99 -28.21
C THR A 184 13.57 2.31 -28.38
N GLY A 185 14.74 2.28 -29.02
CA GLY A 185 15.46 3.50 -29.39
C GLY A 185 16.85 3.17 -29.93
N LYS A 186 17.14 3.56 -31.17
CA LYS A 186 18.49 3.38 -31.75
C LYS A 186 19.57 4.19 -31.03
N GLU A 187 19.16 5.28 -30.39
CA GLU A 187 20.01 6.12 -29.55
C GLU A 187 20.34 5.45 -28.22
N LEU A 188 19.56 4.46 -27.79
CA LEU A 188 19.75 3.85 -26.47
C LEU A 188 20.98 2.95 -26.49
N GLN A 189 21.90 3.20 -25.56
CA GLN A 189 23.03 2.30 -25.35
C GLN A 189 22.53 0.91 -24.91
N THR A 190 22.96 -0.12 -25.63
CA THR A 190 22.72 -1.53 -25.29
C THR A 190 23.92 -2.11 -24.55
N GLY A 191 23.67 -2.98 -23.56
CA GLY A 191 24.72 -3.63 -22.78
C GLY A 191 25.13 -2.89 -21.49
N PRO A 192 26.26 -3.27 -20.86
CA PRO A 192 26.71 -2.68 -19.60
C PRO A 192 27.11 -1.20 -19.77
N PRO A 193 27.11 -0.41 -18.68
CA PRO A 193 27.51 0.99 -18.73
C PRO A 193 28.87 1.18 -19.40
N ALA A 194 28.90 1.98 -20.47
CA ALA A 194 30.11 2.36 -21.18
C ALA A 194 30.02 3.83 -21.61
N PRO A 195 31.14 4.48 -21.95
CA PRO A 195 31.10 5.82 -22.53
C PRO A 195 30.15 5.88 -23.75
N LEU A 196 29.31 6.91 -23.80
CA LEU A 196 28.36 7.11 -24.89
C LEU A 196 29.11 7.41 -26.19
N ARG A 197 28.70 6.76 -27.28
CA ARG A 197 29.11 7.17 -28.63
C ARG A 197 28.30 8.39 -29.06
N ASP A 198 28.75 9.06 -30.11
CA ASP A 198 27.99 10.18 -30.68
C ASP A 198 26.58 9.73 -31.09
N GLY A 199 25.58 10.57 -30.76
CA GLY A 199 24.17 10.26 -30.96
C GLY A 199 23.56 9.22 -30.00
N GLN A 200 24.30 8.73 -28.98
CA GLN A 200 23.76 7.81 -27.98
C GLN A 200 23.34 8.52 -26.68
N ILE A 201 22.37 7.92 -25.99
CA ILE A 201 21.97 8.27 -24.62
C ILE A 201 21.83 7.00 -23.77
N HIS A 202 21.89 7.15 -22.46
CA HIS A 202 21.62 6.04 -21.54
C HIS A 202 20.12 5.77 -21.43
N ASN A 203 19.75 4.48 -21.33
CA ASN A 203 18.38 4.08 -21.04
C ASN A 203 18.03 4.40 -19.57
N SER A 204 17.24 5.46 -19.37
CA SER A 204 16.70 5.84 -18.05
C SER A 204 15.31 5.25 -17.78
N ASN A 205 14.54 4.93 -18.82
CA ASN A 205 13.15 4.48 -18.68
C ASN A 205 13.05 3.05 -18.14
N GLY A 206 13.86 2.13 -18.66
CA GLY A 206 13.85 0.72 -18.26
C GLY A 206 14.18 0.53 -16.77
N PRO A 207 15.30 1.08 -16.26
CA PRO A 207 15.63 1.04 -14.84
C PRO A 207 14.57 1.71 -13.94
N TYR A 208 14.02 2.87 -14.35
CA TYR A 208 12.95 3.54 -13.63
C TYR A 208 11.69 2.66 -13.51
N LEU A 209 11.22 2.11 -14.63
CA LEU A 209 10.05 1.23 -14.65
C LEU A 209 10.28 -0.02 -13.81
N THR A 210 11.45 -0.65 -13.94
CA THR A 210 11.80 -1.85 -13.17
C THR A 210 11.69 -1.59 -11.67
N ALA A 211 12.33 -0.52 -11.18
CA ALA A 211 12.30 -0.15 -9.76
C ALA A 211 10.88 0.23 -9.29
N ALA A 212 10.14 1.00 -10.09
CA ALA A 212 8.79 1.44 -9.74
C ALA A 212 7.80 0.27 -9.67
N LEU A 213 7.88 -0.68 -10.60
CA LEU A 213 7.02 -1.88 -10.65
C LEU A 213 7.32 -2.85 -9.52
N GLN A 214 8.60 -3.08 -9.21
CA GLN A 214 9.00 -3.93 -8.09
C GLN A 214 8.51 -3.37 -6.75
N ARG A 215 8.65 -2.04 -6.54
CA ARG A 215 8.06 -1.35 -5.38
C ARG A 215 6.54 -1.47 -5.36
N ALA A 216 5.89 -1.57 -6.53
CA ALA A 216 4.46 -1.77 -6.66
C ALA A 216 3.99 -3.22 -6.46
N GLY A 217 4.90 -4.14 -6.11
CA GLY A 217 4.58 -5.55 -5.87
C GLY A 217 4.48 -6.41 -7.15
N ALA A 218 4.83 -5.87 -8.31
CA ALA A 218 4.89 -6.62 -9.56
C ALA A 218 6.22 -7.38 -9.73
N GLU A 219 6.17 -8.51 -10.43
CA GLU A 219 7.35 -9.28 -10.85
C GLU A 219 7.79 -8.80 -12.23
N VAL A 220 8.95 -8.15 -12.32
CA VAL A 220 9.54 -7.76 -13.60
C VAL A 220 10.31 -8.95 -14.16
N VAL A 221 9.75 -9.57 -15.19
CA VAL A 221 10.27 -10.80 -15.82
C VAL A 221 11.43 -10.48 -16.78
N SER A 222 11.32 -9.38 -17.51
CA SER A 222 12.38 -8.90 -18.41
C SER A 222 12.37 -7.39 -18.57
N CYS A 223 13.54 -6.82 -18.87
CA CYS A 223 13.70 -5.43 -19.28
C CYS A 223 14.71 -5.38 -20.42
N GLU A 224 14.21 -5.33 -21.65
CA GLU A 224 15.02 -5.40 -22.87
C GLU A 224 15.13 -4.03 -23.54
N THR A 225 16.29 -3.74 -24.13
CA THR A 225 16.47 -2.59 -25.04
C THR A 225 16.64 -3.13 -26.45
N VAL A 226 15.79 -2.69 -27.37
CA VAL A 226 15.77 -3.14 -28.77
C VAL A 226 15.89 -1.95 -29.71
N ASP A 227 16.41 -2.21 -30.92
CA ASP A 227 16.48 -1.21 -31.97
C ASP A 227 15.08 -0.78 -32.46
N ASP A 228 14.97 0.42 -33.02
CA ASP A 228 13.72 0.93 -33.61
C ASP A 228 13.40 0.28 -34.96
N THR A 229 13.17 -1.03 -34.95
CA THR A 229 12.66 -1.76 -36.10
C THR A 229 11.59 -2.77 -35.66
N VAL A 230 10.68 -3.10 -36.57
CA VAL A 230 9.52 -3.96 -36.29
C VAL A 230 9.95 -5.34 -35.79
N HIS A 231 10.98 -5.93 -36.40
CA HIS A 231 11.35 -7.32 -36.15
C HIS A 231 11.88 -7.57 -34.72
N PRO A 232 12.92 -6.85 -34.22
CA PRO A 232 13.39 -6.99 -32.84
C PRO A 232 12.30 -6.73 -31.79
N TYR A 233 11.41 -5.76 -32.05
CA TYR A 233 10.29 -5.49 -31.17
C TYR A 233 9.30 -6.67 -31.11
N LEU A 234 8.93 -7.24 -32.26
CA LEU A 234 8.04 -8.39 -32.31
C LEU A 234 8.66 -9.64 -31.68
N GLU A 235 9.97 -9.85 -31.82
CA GLU A 235 10.67 -10.93 -31.15
C GLU A 235 10.69 -10.76 -29.62
N ALA A 236 10.93 -9.54 -29.13
CA ALA A 236 10.86 -9.24 -27.69
C ALA A 236 9.42 -9.42 -27.16
N LEU A 237 8.42 -8.99 -27.92
CA LEU A 237 7.01 -9.21 -27.58
C LEU A 237 6.67 -10.70 -27.55
N GLN A 238 7.13 -11.49 -28.52
CA GLN A 238 6.94 -12.93 -28.55
C GLN A 238 7.57 -13.61 -27.33
N ARG A 239 8.82 -13.26 -26.97
CA ARG A 239 9.48 -13.76 -25.74
C ARG A 239 8.69 -13.42 -24.48
N ALA A 240 8.16 -12.20 -24.39
CA ALA A 240 7.33 -11.76 -23.27
C ALA A 240 6.02 -12.57 -23.16
N VAL A 241 5.38 -12.87 -24.30
CA VAL A 241 4.19 -13.72 -24.38
C VAL A 241 4.51 -15.15 -23.95
N GLU A 242 5.59 -15.73 -24.46
CA GLU A 242 6.06 -17.09 -24.11
C GLU A 242 6.42 -17.20 -22.64
N ALA A 243 6.97 -16.14 -22.04
CA ALA A 243 7.25 -16.08 -20.62
C ALA A 243 5.97 -16.01 -19.76
N GLY A 244 4.78 -15.79 -20.35
CA GLY A 244 3.50 -15.78 -19.64
C GLY A 244 3.27 -14.53 -18.78
N VAL A 245 3.71 -13.36 -19.25
CA VAL A 245 3.47 -12.09 -18.55
C VAL A 245 2.01 -11.62 -18.69
N ASP A 246 1.55 -10.85 -17.72
CA ASP A 246 0.21 -10.24 -17.71
C ASP A 246 0.19 -8.88 -18.41
N LEU A 247 1.32 -8.18 -18.38
CA LEU A 247 1.49 -6.83 -18.89
C LEU A 247 2.82 -6.68 -19.61
N VAL A 248 2.80 -6.07 -20.79
CA VAL A 248 3.99 -5.58 -21.50
C VAL A 248 3.96 -4.06 -21.50
N ILE A 249 5.04 -3.44 -21.06
CA ILE A 249 5.24 -1.99 -21.12
C ILE A 249 6.31 -1.71 -22.17
N SER A 250 5.91 -1.07 -23.25
CA SER A 250 6.84 -0.60 -24.28
C SER A 250 7.11 0.89 -24.10
N THR A 251 8.34 1.35 -24.26
CA THR A 251 8.67 2.79 -24.25
C THR A 251 9.35 3.19 -25.54
N GLY A 252 8.88 4.26 -26.19
CA GLY A 252 9.38 4.71 -27.50
C GLY A 252 8.49 4.27 -28.67
N ALA A 253 8.79 4.73 -29.88
CA ALA A 253 8.16 4.32 -31.15
C ALA A 253 6.59 4.29 -31.23
N VAL A 254 5.89 5.11 -30.43
CA VAL A 254 4.41 5.19 -30.36
C VAL A 254 3.80 6.52 -30.84
N SER A 255 4.60 7.45 -31.36
CA SER A 255 4.21 8.81 -31.77
C SER A 255 3.62 8.88 -33.21
N MET A 256 3.99 9.90 -34.01
CA MET A 256 3.48 10.20 -35.37
C MET A 256 4.59 10.30 -36.46
N GLY A 257 5.85 10.09 -36.10
CA GLY A 257 6.99 10.08 -37.01
C GLY A 257 7.08 8.81 -37.85
N ARG A 258 7.93 8.86 -38.89
CA ARG A 258 8.22 7.74 -39.81
C ARG A 258 8.67 6.45 -39.09
N TYR A 259 9.17 6.57 -37.86
CA TYR A 259 9.70 5.46 -37.06
C TYR A 259 8.74 4.94 -35.98
N ASP A 260 7.50 5.41 -35.94
CA ASP A 260 6.51 4.97 -34.94
C ASP A 260 5.75 3.72 -35.41
N PHE A 261 6.45 2.58 -35.35
CA PHE A 261 5.97 1.31 -35.90
C PHE A 261 5.16 0.48 -34.90
N VAL A 262 5.20 0.77 -33.59
CA VAL A 262 4.57 -0.06 -32.55
C VAL A 262 3.08 -0.30 -32.78
N PRO A 263 2.24 0.72 -33.13
CA PRO A 263 0.83 0.47 -33.41
C PRO A 263 0.59 -0.47 -34.59
N ALA A 264 1.44 -0.42 -35.62
CA ALA A 264 1.33 -1.29 -36.79
C ALA A 264 1.82 -2.71 -36.47
N ALA A 265 2.94 -2.82 -35.76
CA ALA A 265 3.51 -4.10 -35.32
C ALA A 265 2.52 -4.87 -34.44
N LEU A 266 1.89 -4.21 -33.47
CA LEU A 266 0.88 -4.83 -32.60
C LEU A 266 -0.34 -5.33 -33.38
N ARG A 267 -0.84 -4.57 -34.36
CA ARG A 267 -1.94 -5.03 -35.23
C ARG A 267 -1.54 -6.23 -36.07
N HIS A 268 -0.32 -6.23 -36.62
CA HIS A 268 0.21 -7.36 -37.39
C HIS A 268 0.34 -8.61 -36.53
N PHE A 269 0.69 -8.44 -35.26
CA PHE A 269 0.76 -9.51 -34.27
C PHE A 269 -0.62 -9.92 -33.70
N GLY A 270 -1.72 -9.42 -34.28
CA GLY A 270 -3.08 -9.79 -33.88
C GLY A 270 -3.58 -9.12 -32.60
N ALA A 271 -2.95 -8.04 -32.14
CA ALA A 271 -3.44 -7.28 -31.00
C ALA A 271 -4.64 -6.40 -31.37
N GLN A 272 -5.67 -6.40 -30.52
CA GLN A 272 -6.74 -5.43 -30.55
C GLN A 272 -6.27 -4.12 -29.91
N VAL A 273 -6.22 -3.04 -30.69
CA VAL A 273 -5.95 -1.69 -30.15
C VAL A 273 -7.18 -1.18 -29.41
N LEU A 274 -7.05 -0.92 -28.12
CA LEU A 274 -8.12 -0.39 -27.27
C LEU A 274 -8.30 1.13 -27.48
N PHE A 275 -7.18 1.84 -27.55
CA PHE A 275 -7.11 3.24 -27.93
C PHE A 275 -5.68 3.65 -28.31
N HIS A 276 -5.58 4.73 -29.08
CA HIS A 276 -4.32 5.45 -29.34
C HIS A 276 -4.57 6.94 -29.20
N LYS A 277 -3.68 7.61 -28.46
CA LYS A 277 -3.70 9.03 -28.13
C LYS A 277 -4.74 9.45 -27.10
N VAL A 278 -4.24 9.88 -25.95
CA VAL A 278 -5.04 10.39 -24.83
C VAL A 278 -4.90 11.91 -24.74
N ALA A 279 -5.98 12.58 -24.34
CA ALA A 279 -6.07 14.00 -24.12
C ALA A 279 -5.34 14.42 -22.84
N MET A 280 -4.02 14.29 -22.86
CA MET A 280 -3.18 14.56 -21.70
C MET A 280 -1.83 15.18 -22.04
N ARG A 281 -1.20 15.78 -21.02
CA ARG A 281 0.16 16.31 -21.06
C ARG A 281 0.90 16.03 -19.75
N PRO A 282 2.13 15.50 -19.80
CA PRO A 282 2.78 14.90 -20.96
C PRO A 282 2.15 13.55 -21.35
N GLY A 283 2.62 12.95 -22.45
CA GLY A 283 2.31 11.55 -22.77
C GLY A 283 1.18 11.31 -23.78
N LYS A 284 0.68 12.36 -24.45
CA LYS A 284 -0.37 12.28 -25.49
C LYS A 284 -0.37 11.00 -26.35
N PRO A 285 0.74 10.52 -26.96
CA PRO A 285 0.69 9.37 -27.87
C PRO A 285 0.63 7.98 -27.19
N LEU A 286 0.23 7.89 -25.92
CA LEU A 286 0.02 6.61 -25.24
C LEU A 286 -0.93 5.69 -26.04
N LEU A 287 -0.54 4.42 -26.15
CA LEU A 287 -1.25 3.35 -26.84
C LEU A 287 -1.59 2.24 -25.83
N ALA A 288 -2.81 1.72 -25.89
CA ALA A 288 -3.17 0.49 -25.20
C ALA A 288 -3.69 -0.52 -26.22
N ALA A 289 -3.18 -1.75 -26.14
CA ALA A 289 -3.62 -2.87 -26.96
C ALA A 289 -3.70 -4.15 -26.11
N ARG A 290 -4.48 -5.13 -26.57
CA ARG A 290 -4.62 -6.43 -25.91
C ARG A 290 -4.41 -7.55 -26.93
N LEU A 291 -3.64 -8.55 -26.56
CA LEU A 291 -3.55 -9.80 -27.32
C LEU A 291 -4.73 -10.71 -26.96
N HIS A 292 -5.29 -11.41 -27.96
CA HIS A 292 -6.47 -12.27 -27.76
C HIS A 292 -6.26 -13.31 -26.65
N THR A 293 -5.10 -13.97 -26.68
CA THR A 293 -4.63 -14.89 -25.65
C THR A 293 -3.26 -14.42 -25.20
N GLY A 294 -3.21 -13.43 -24.30
CA GLY A 294 -1.94 -12.87 -23.86
C GLY A 294 -2.04 -11.59 -23.04
N PRO A 295 -0.90 -10.91 -22.84
CA PRO A 295 -0.82 -9.73 -22.00
C PRO A 295 -1.57 -8.52 -22.57
N LEU A 296 -1.88 -7.60 -21.67
CA LEU A 296 -2.14 -6.21 -22.03
C LEU A 296 -0.82 -5.57 -22.47
N VAL A 297 -0.84 -4.70 -23.49
CA VAL A 297 0.31 -3.95 -23.96
C VAL A 297 0.06 -2.46 -23.79
N LEU A 298 0.91 -1.80 -23.01
CA LEU A 298 0.94 -0.35 -22.86
C LEU A 298 2.16 0.23 -23.57
N GLY A 299 1.91 0.94 -24.68
CA GLY A 299 2.92 1.69 -25.43
C GLY A 299 3.03 3.12 -24.90
N LEU A 300 4.08 3.39 -24.13
CA LEU A 300 4.39 4.68 -23.55
C LEU A 300 5.32 5.49 -24.47
N PRO A 301 5.16 6.82 -24.58
CA PRO A 301 6.10 7.64 -25.34
C PRO A 301 7.49 7.61 -24.69
N GLY A 302 8.56 7.61 -25.50
CA GLY A 302 9.94 7.40 -25.02
C GLY A 302 10.50 8.54 -24.15
N THR A 303 9.83 9.69 -24.09
CA THR A 303 10.29 10.80 -23.24
C THR A 303 10.07 10.47 -21.76
N PRO A 304 11.08 10.65 -20.87
CA PRO A 304 11.03 10.17 -19.49
C PRO A 304 9.77 10.54 -18.69
N MET A 305 9.29 11.78 -18.78
CA MET A 305 8.09 12.19 -18.02
C MET A 305 6.79 11.63 -18.59
N ALA A 306 6.75 11.30 -19.88
CA ALA A 306 5.63 10.58 -20.44
C ALA A 306 5.60 9.12 -19.95
N VAL A 307 6.77 8.51 -19.76
CA VAL A 307 6.90 7.18 -19.12
C VAL A 307 6.46 7.25 -17.66
N ALA A 308 6.91 8.23 -16.89
CA ALA A 308 6.52 8.40 -15.49
C ALA A 308 5.00 8.61 -15.33
N VAL A 309 4.39 9.44 -16.18
CA VAL A 309 2.93 9.63 -16.22
C VAL A 309 2.21 8.35 -16.64
N GLY A 310 2.71 7.64 -17.66
CA GLY A 310 2.15 6.37 -18.11
C GLY A 310 2.18 5.30 -17.03
N ALA A 311 3.31 5.19 -16.33
CA ALA A 311 3.46 4.31 -15.19
C ALA A 311 2.45 4.67 -14.08
N ARG A 312 2.41 5.95 -13.69
CA ARG A 312 1.60 6.38 -12.56
C ARG A 312 0.09 6.33 -12.79
N PHE A 313 -0.36 6.77 -13.96
CA PHE A 313 -1.77 7.02 -14.22
C PHE A 313 -2.42 5.98 -15.15
N PHE A 314 -1.67 5.03 -15.68
CA PHE A 314 -2.21 3.93 -16.50
C PHE A 314 -1.75 2.56 -16.00
N VAL A 315 -0.45 2.38 -15.73
CA VAL A 315 0.05 1.10 -15.21
C VAL A 315 -0.43 0.87 -13.78
N ALA A 316 -0.36 1.85 -12.88
CA ALA A 316 -0.81 1.66 -11.50
C ALA A 316 -2.30 1.26 -11.39
N PRO A 317 -3.26 1.90 -12.11
CA PRO A 317 -4.64 1.42 -12.17
C PRO A 317 -4.77 -0.01 -12.70
N VAL A 318 -3.97 -0.42 -13.70
CA VAL A 318 -3.95 -1.80 -14.21
C VAL A 318 -3.49 -2.77 -13.13
N LEU A 319 -2.40 -2.47 -12.42
CA LEU A 319 -1.90 -3.32 -11.33
C LEU A 319 -2.91 -3.45 -10.20
N ARG A 320 -3.56 -2.34 -9.82
CA ARG A 320 -4.63 -2.34 -8.80
C ARG A 320 -5.81 -3.21 -9.22
N ALA A 321 -6.29 -3.07 -10.47
CA ALA A 321 -7.38 -3.88 -11.00
C ALA A 321 -7.02 -5.38 -11.06
N MET A 322 -5.80 -5.71 -11.51
CA MET A 322 -5.27 -7.07 -11.48
C MET A 322 -5.17 -7.63 -10.06
N GLY A 323 -4.88 -6.78 -9.07
CA GLY A 323 -4.86 -7.13 -7.65
C GLY A 323 -6.24 -7.19 -6.98
N GLY A 324 -7.34 -6.88 -7.68
CA GLY A 324 -8.67 -6.80 -7.07
C GLY A 324 -8.87 -5.59 -6.16
N GLN A 325 -8.03 -4.57 -6.28
CA GLN A 325 -8.12 -3.33 -5.52
C GLN A 325 -9.01 -2.31 -6.25
N GLY A 326 -9.74 -1.50 -5.48
CA GLY A 326 -10.52 -0.39 -6.02
C GLY A 326 -9.66 0.78 -6.50
N SER A 327 -10.32 1.85 -6.95
CA SER A 327 -9.65 3.12 -7.26
C SER A 327 -8.85 3.63 -6.06
N GLU A 328 -7.72 4.25 -6.34
CA GLU A 328 -6.90 4.87 -5.32
C GLU A 328 -7.61 6.11 -4.73
N PRO A 329 -7.55 6.35 -3.41
CA PRO A 329 -8.06 7.58 -2.82
C PRO A 329 -7.23 8.79 -3.28
N THR A 330 -7.91 9.88 -3.61
CA THR A 330 -7.28 11.14 -4.02
C THR A 330 -7.10 12.08 -2.83
N LEU A 331 -5.96 12.74 -2.74
CA LEU A 331 -5.76 13.88 -1.84
C LEU A 331 -5.88 15.20 -2.59
N ARG A 332 -6.12 16.28 -1.85
CA ARG A 332 -6.15 17.64 -2.39
C ARG A 332 -5.18 18.53 -1.64
N ALA A 333 -4.57 19.45 -2.37
CA ALA A 333 -3.75 20.54 -1.83
C ALA A 333 -4.18 21.86 -2.43
N VAL A 334 -3.77 22.96 -1.80
CA VAL A 334 -3.98 24.30 -2.31
C VAL A 334 -2.86 24.66 -3.28
N LEU A 335 -3.22 25.08 -4.49
CA LEU A 335 -2.29 25.45 -5.53
C LEU A 335 -1.59 26.76 -5.17
N ALA A 336 -0.26 26.75 -5.04
CA ALA A 336 0.50 27.91 -4.58
C ALA A 336 0.82 28.93 -5.68
N SER A 337 0.72 28.55 -6.96
CA SER A 337 1.02 29.43 -8.09
C SER A 337 0.04 29.22 -9.25
N PRO A 338 -0.40 30.29 -9.93
CA PRO A 338 -1.39 30.17 -11.00
C PRO A 338 -0.87 29.30 -12.14
N GLN A 339 -1.76 28.50 -12.74
CA GLN A 339 -1.46 27.63 -13.87
C GLN A 339 -2.39 27.92 -15.04
N HIS A 340 -1.84 27.82 -16.24
CA HIS A 340 -2.57 28.04 -17.50
C HIS A 340 -2.50 26.75 -18.35
N PRO A 341 -3.16 25.66 -17.92
CA PRO A 341 -3.14 24.40 -18.66
C PRO A 341 -3.78 24.59 -20.03
N LYS A 342 -3.25 23.89 -21.04
CA LYS A 342 -3.82 23.93 -22.39
C LYS A 342 -5.26 23.35 -22.36
N PRO A 343 -6.28 24.07 -22.87
CA PRO A 343 -7.65 23.59 -22.87
C PRO A 343 -7.81 22.23 -23.57
N GLY A 344 -8.66 21.37 -23.01
CA GLY A 344 -8.98 20.06 -23.54
C GLY A 344 -7.90 18.99 -23.32
N LEU A 345 -6.89 19.26 -22.49
CA LEU A 345 -5.88 18.28 -22.08
C LEU A 345 -5.78 18.21 -20.56
N ARG A 346 -5.79 17.00 -20.01
CA ARG A 346 -5.45 16.75 -18.61
C ARG A 346 -3.96 16.97 -18.41
N HIS A 347 -3.57 17.76 -17.42
CA HIS A 347 -2.16 18.02 -17.12
C HIS A 347 -1.73 17.29 -15.86
N PHE A 348 -0.60 16.59 -15.98
CA PHE A 348 0.10 15.98 -14.86
C PHE A 348 1.38 16.77 -14.62
N LEU A 349 1.36 17.60 -13.58
CA LEU A 349 2.46 18.49 -13.23
C LEU A 349 3.22 17.91 -12.04
N ARG A 350 4.55 17.91 -12.09
CA ARG A 350 5.36 17.57 -10.91
C ARG A 350 5.27 18.70 -9.90
N ALA A 351 5.23 18.40 -8.62
CA ALA A 351 5.03 19.40 -7.58
C ALA A 351 5.85 19.11 -6.32
N THR A 352 6.19 20.18 -5.60
CA THR A 352 6.63 20.10 -4.20
C THR A 352 5.46 20.37 -3.27
N LEU A 353 5.43 19.68 -2.13
CA LEU A 353 4.39 19.80 -1.11
C LEU A 353 4.96 20.34 0.20
N TRP A 354 4.19 21.16 0.91
CA TRP A 354 4.51 21.58 2.27
C TRP A 354 3.25 21.95 3.04
N LEU A 355 3.32 21.96 4.37
CA LEU A 355 2.29 22.56 5.22
C LEU A 355 2.65 24.03 5.45
N ASP A 356 1.70 24.94 5.27
CA ASP A 356 1.89 26.34 5.66
C ASP A 356 1.73 26.55 7.17
N ASP A 357 1.90 27.79 7.64
CA ASP A 357 1.80 28.18 9.05
C ASP A 357 0.42 27.90 9.67
N ARG A 358 -0.61 27.60 8.85
CA ARG A 358 -1.96 27.24 9.28
C ARG A 358 -2.20 25.73 9.22
N GLY A 359 -1.19 24.94 8.86
CA GLY A 359 -1.30 23.50 8.67
C GLY A 359 -2.04 23.11 7.40
N GLN A 360 -2.22 24.01 6.43
CA GLN A 360 -2.84 23.69 5.15
C GLN A 360 -1.79 23.14 4.18
N LEU A 361 -2.12 22.00 3.55
CA LEU A 361 -1.27 21.40 2.54
C LEU A 361 -1.27 22.24 1.25
N GLN A 362 -0.09 22.75 0.92
CA GLN A 362 0.17 23.54 -0.28
C GLN A 362 0.88 22.68 -1.32
N ALA A 363 0.63 22.96 -2.60
CA ALA A 363 1.30 22.32 -3.73
C ALA A 363 1.78 23.37 -4.74
N ARG A 364 3.08 23.32 -5.06
CA ARG A 364 3.68 24.19 -6.08
C ARG A 364 4.23 23.34 -7.21
N PRO A 365 3.79 23.56 -8.46
CA PRO A 365 4.42 22.95 -9.62
C PRO A 365 5.91 23.28 -9.65
N VAL A 366 6.75 22.25 -9.82
CA VAL A 366 8.20 22.47 -9.98
C VAL A 366 8.47 23.31 -11.23
N GLU A 367 9.51 24.13 -11.18
CA GLU A 367 9.99 24.83 -12.36
C GLU A 367 10.45 23.82 -13.42
N ARG A 368 10.42 24.24 -14.68
CA ARG A 368 10.90 23.45 -15.82
C ARG A 368 10.14 22.13 -16.02
N GLN A 369 8.85 22.27 -16.35
CA GLN A 369 7.92 21.16 -16.62
C GLN A 369 8.13 20.46 -17.98
N GLU A 370 9.23 20.71 -18.71
CA GLU A 370 9.47 20.04 -19.98
C GLU A 370 9.60 18.51 -19.78
N PRO A 371 9.05 17.69 -20.70
CA PRO A 371 8.90 16.26 -20.46
C PRO A 371 10.21 15.47 -20.49
N PHE A 372 11.29 16.06 -20.99
CA PHE A 372 12.62 15.43 -21.06
C PHE A 372 13.44 15.65 -19.79
N ARG A 373 13.01 16.51 -18.86
CA ARG A 373 13.79 16.85 -17.66
C ARG A 373 13.53 15.87 -16.52
N ILE A 374 14.56 15.10 -16.16
CA ILE A 374 14.50 14.08 -15.10
C ILE A 374 14.86 14.66 -13.73
N GLN A 375 15.86 15.55 -13.64
CA GLN A 375 16.30 16.10 -12.35
C GLN A 375 15.16 16.79 -11.55
N PRO A 376 14.26 17.60 -12.15
CA PRO A 376 13.13 18.16 -11.41
C PRO A 376 12.14 17.10 -10.91
N PHE A 377 12.05 15.94 -11.56
CA PHE A 377 11.21 14.84 -11.10
C PHE A 377 11.82 14.10 -9.91
N ALA A 378 13.14 13.91 -9.90
CA ALA A 378 13.84 13.29 -8.77
C ALA A 378 13.72 14.11 -7.46
N ASN A 379 13.44 15.41 -7.58
CA ASN A 379 13.29 16.34 -6.45
C ASN A 379 11.82 16.75 -6.22
N ALA A 380 10.86 16.10 -6.87
CA ALA A 380 9.43 16.37 -6.66
C ALA A 380 8.89 15.46 -5.54
N ASP A 381 7.78 15.88 -4.94
CA ASP A 381 7.10 15.13 -3.88
C ASP A 381 5.84 14.43 -4.39
N ALA A 382 5.19 15.04 -5.39
CA ALA A 382 3.90 14.58 -5.90
C ALA A 382 3.63 15.02 -7.35
N TRP A 383 2.55 14.50 -7.90
CA TRP A 383 1.88 15.04 -9.07
C TRP A 383 0.73 15.94 -8.64
N ILE A 384 0.54 17.08 -9.31
CA ILE A 384 -0.72 17.80 -9.39
C ILE A 384 -1.45 17.33 -10.65
N VAL A 385 -2.74 17.07 -10.51
CA VAL A 385 -3.63 16.70 -11.63
C VAL A 385 -4.57 17.87 -11.91
N LEU A 386 -4.50 18.40 -13.13
CA LEU A 386 -5.46 19.41 -13.64
C LEU A 386 -6.29 18.78 -14.74
N ASP A 387 -7.61 18.79 -14.59
CA ASP A 387 -8.54 18.18 -15.54
C ASP A 387 -8.55 18.84 -16.92
N GLU A 388 -9.06 18.12 -17.92
CA GLU A 388 -9.24 18.61 -19.30
C GLU A 388 -10.03 19.91 -19.39
N GLN A 389 -10.91 20.16 -18.41
CA GLN A 389 -11.82 21.30 -18.32
C GLN A 389 -11.39 22.34 -17.27
N ALA A 390 -10.20 22.20 -16.67
CA ALA A 390 -9.77 23.05 -15.55
C ALA A 390 -9.73 24.56 -15.86
N GLY A 391 -9.53 24.94 -17.13
CA GLY A 391 -9.34 26.34 -17.51
C GLY A 391 -8.11 26.95 -16.85
N ASP A 392 -8.09 28.28 -16.68
CA ASP A 392 -7.05 28.95 -15.90
C ASP A 392 -7.24 28.65 -14.40
N CYS A 393 -6.18 28.15 -13.75
CA CYS A 393 -6.19 27.82 -12.33
C CYS A 393 -5.49 28.92 -11.54
N ALA A 394 -6.23 29.64 -10.69
CA ALA A 394 -5.65 30.65 -9.81
C ALA A 394 -4.91 30.03 -8.62
N ALA A 395 -3.93 30.76 -8.06
CA ALA A 395 -3.37 30.41 -6.76
C ALA A 395 -4.48 30.44 -5.68
N GLY A 396 -4.40 29.54 -4.71
CA GLY A 396 -5.44 29.33 -3.69
C GLY A 396 -6.50 28.29 -4.08
N MET A 397 -6.53 27.83 -5.34
CA MET A 397 -7.49 26.82 -5.79
C MET A 397 -7.12 25.42 -5.26
N PRO A 398 -8.08 24.62 -4.76
CA PRO A 398 -7.83 23.23 -4.43
C PRO A 398 -7.61 22.41 -5.70
N VAL A 399 -6.54 21.62 -5.73
CA VAL A 399 -6.16 20.73 -6.83
C VAL A 399 -5.95 19.32 -6.32
N GLU A 400 -6.22 18.32 -7.17
CA GLU A 400 -5.91 16.93 -6.85
C GLU A 400 -4.40 16.69 -6.91
N ILE A 401 -3.92 15.90 -5.96
CA ILE A 401 -2.53 15.46 -5.90
C ILE A 401 -2.43 13.93 -5.84
N ALA A 402 -1.36 13.40 -6.39
CA ALA A 402 -1.08 11.97 -6.43
C ALA A 402 0.38 11.68 -6.10
N SER A 403 0.63 10.53 -5.46
CA SER A 403 1.98 10.04 -5.15
C SER A 403 2.84 9.90 -6.41
N LEU A 404 4.16 10.07 -6.29
CA LEU A 404 5.08 9.66 -7.35
C LEU A 404 5.20 8.12 -7.45
N GLU A 405 4.87 7.41 -6.36
CA GLU A 405 4.86 5.96 -6.30
C GLU A 405 3.60 5.36 -6.93
N LEU A 406 3.70 4.10 -7.39
CA LEU A 406 2.61 3.43 -8.08
C LEU A 406 1.61 2.76 -7.12
N ALA A 407 2.09 2.10 -6.06
CA ALA A 407 1.24 1.33 -5.15
C ALA A 407 0.86 2.08 -3.88
N THR A 408 1.72 3.00 -3.42
CA THR A 408 1.53 3.76 -2.18
C THR A 408 0.79 5.05 -2.48
N PRO A 409 -0.44 5.23 -1.97
CA PRO A 409 -1.09 6.52 -1.99
C PRO A 409 -0.23 7.57 -1.30
N LEU A 410 -0.41 8.83 -1.68
CA LEU A 410 0.32 9.90 -1.02
C LEU A 410 -0.10 9.91 0.46
N CYS A 411 0.86 9.70 1.36
CA CYS A 411 0.65 9.78 2.80
C CYS A 411 1.44 10.96 3.34
N LEU A 412 0.79 11.83 4.13
CA LEU A 412 1.49 12.86 4.89
C LEU A 412 2.11 12.21 6.13
N SER A 413 3.31 11.65 5.99
CA SER A 413 4.17 11.42 7.15
C SER A 413 4.85 12.75 7.46
N ALA A 414 4.71 13.27 8.68
CA ALA A 414 5.50 14.41 9.13
C ALA A 414 6.98 14.06 8.92
N GLY A 415 7.61 14.69 7.91
CA GLY A 415 9.04 14.58 7.71
C GLY A 415 9.78 15.22 8.89
N PRO A 416 11.03 14.82 9.15
CA PRO A 416 11.85 15.48 10.16
C PRO A 416 11.99 16.97 9.79
N ASP A 417 11.77 17.80 10.79
CA ASP A 417 11.94 19.25 10.73
C ASP A 417 13.39 19.56 10.37
N PHE A 418 13.69 19.80 9.10
CA PHE A 418 14.95 20.39 8.68
C PHE A 418 14.79 21.91 8.71
N SER A 419 14.74 22.46 9.92
CA SER A 419 15.03 23.88 10.12
C SER A 419 16.55 24.11 9.91
N PRO A 420 16.94 25.24 9.29
CA PRO A 420 18.27 25.48 8.72
C PRO A 420 19.43 25.49 9.71
#